data_AF-A0A5P9JZR7-F1
#
_entry.id   AF-A0A5P9JZR7-F1
#
_cell.length_a   1.000
_cell.length_b   1.000
_cell.length_c   1.000
_cell.angle_alpha   90.00
_cell.angle_beta   90.00
_cell.angle_gamma   90.00
#
_symmetry.space_group_name_H-M   'P 1'
#
loop_
_entity.id
_entity.type
_entity.pdbx_description
1 polymer ?
#
loop_
_entity_poly.entity_id
_entity_poly.type
_entity_poly.pdbx_seq_one_letter_code
_entity_poly.pdbx_strand_id
1 'polypeptide(L)'
;MPTENFSTRFQDLDAWPSLDILSAFYEGQLAAVAAVRPALPSIAAAAEEAVIRLRRGGRLVYVGAGTSGRIGVQDGAELPPTFNWPDDRLVYLIAGGEGALLRAVEDAEDSVEQGTAGIRDAGVGPDDVVIGVAASGRTPFTIAALQEAKARGAQTIGISNNPGAPILDSCSHPILADTGEEVIAGSTRMKAGTAQKVILNLLSTLVMVRLGRVYRGLMVHMRATNAKLRRRSEIMVSQITGCDDATAIEALKRANGDMKLASLIALGIDPAQAQAALERSDGNLREALAQFPELSI
;
A
#
# COMPACT_ATOMS: atom_id res chain seq x y z
N MET A 1 22.03 -10.85 -12.81
CA MET A 1 21.26 -10.70 -11.56
C MET A 1 20.22 -11.80 -11.58
N PRO A 2 19.87 -12.43 -10.45
CA PRO A 2 18.91 -13.53 -10.43
C PRO A 2 17.68 -13.29 -11.32
N THR A 3 17.05 -12.11 -11.26
CA THR A 3 15.83 -11.82 -12.06
C THR A 3 16.02 -11.82 -13.59
N GLU A 4 17.24 -11.67 -14.09
CA GLU A 4 17.58 -11.65 -15.53
C GLU A 4 18.27 -12.94 -15.99
N ASN A 5 18.66 -13.81 -15.05
CA ASN A 5 19.38 -15.02 -15.39
C ASN A 5 18.44 -16.01 -16.10
N PHE A 6 19.02 -16.72 -17.06
CA PHE A 6 18.34 -17.84 -17.71
C PHE A 6 18.45 -19.10 -16.83
N SER A 7 17.30 -19.71 -16.54
CA SER A 7 17.25 -20.96 -15.79
C SER A 7 17.31 -22.17 -16.71
N THR A 8 18.28 -23.05 -16.53
CA THR A 8 18.38 -24.31 -17.30
C THR A 8 17.19 -25.25 -17.06
N ARG A 9 16.45 -25.06 -15.95
CA ARG A 9 15.19 -25.78 -15.69
C ARG A 9 14.15 -25.54 -16.79
N PHE A 10 14.16 -24.37 -17.43
CA PHE A 10 13.14 -23.94 -18.40
C PHE A 10 13.68 -23.80 -19.83
N GLN A 11 14.78 -24.50 -20.15
CA GLN A 11 15.51 -24.29 -21.40
C GLN A 11 14.67 -24.53 -22.68
N ASP A 12 13.78 -25.53 -22.64
CA ASP A 12 12.94 -25.95 -23.76
C ASP A 12 11.46 -25.72 -23.42
N LEU A 13 11.15 -24.67 -22.64
CA LEU A 13 9.80 -24.37 -22.13
C LEU A 13 8.77 -24.30 -23.25
N ASP A 14 9.15 -23.83 -24.44
CA ASP A 14 8.32 -23.72 -25.63
C ASP A 14 7.95 -25.09 -26.27
N ALA A 15 8.68 -26.16 -25.93
CA ALA A 15 8.41 -27.53 -26.37
C ALA A 15 7.59 -28.34 -25.35
N TRP A 16 7.31 -27.80 -24.16
CA TRP A 16 6.57 -28.52 -23.12
C TRP A 16 5.07 -28.58 -23.42
N PRO A 17 4.35 -29.60 -22.90
CA PRO A 17 2.90 -29.59 -22.90
C PRO A 17 2.34 -28.35 -22.19
N SER A 18 1.25 -27.77 -22.70
CA SER A 18 0.68 -26.53 -22.16
C SER A 18 0.36 -26.61 -20.66
N LEU A 19 -0.06 -27.76 -20.15
CA LEU A 19 -0.34 -27.95 -18.73
C LEU A 19 0.92 -27.85 -17.87
N ASP A 20 2.06 -28.35 -18.36
CA ASP A 20 3.33 -28.31 -17.63
C ASP A 20 3.89 -26.87 -17.63
N ILE A 21 3.75 -26.15 -18.75
CA ILE A 21 4.06 -24.70 -18.83
C ILE A 21 3.23 -23.92 -17.81
N LEU A 22 1.92 -24.14 -17.77
CA LEU A 22 1.03 -23.46 -16.82
C LEU A 22 1.36 -23.83 -15.36
N SER A 23 1.73 -25.09 -15.10
CA SER A 23 2.15 -25.55 -13.77
C SER A 23 3.42 -24.84 -13.32
N ALA A 24 4.42 -24.71 -14.20
CA ALA A 24 5.64 -23.95 -13.92
C ALA A 24 5.35 -22.47 -13.62
N PHE A 25 4.46 -21.83 -14.38
CA PHE A 25 4.04 -20.45 -14.10
C PHE A 25 3.34 -20.33 -12.75
N TYR A 26 2.42 -21.24 -12.42
CA TYR A 26 1.71 -21.25 -11.14
C TYR A 26 2.64 -21.47 -9.95
N GLU A 27 3.55 -22.44 -10.03
CA GLU A 27 4.59 -22.67 -9.01
C GLU A 27 5.47 -21.43 -8.82
N GLY A 28 5.78 -20.72 -9.90
CA GLY A 28 6.47 -19.44 -9.84
C GLY A 28 5.71 -18.41 -9.00
N GLN A 29 4.39 -18.31 -9.17
CA GLN A 29 3.55 -17.41 -8.36
C GLN A 29 3.58 -17.78 -6.87
N LEU A 30 3.52 -19.07 -6.54
CA LEU A 30 3.63 -19.53 -5.15
C LEU A 30 5.00 -19.20 -4.54
N ALA A 31 6.08 -19.41 -5.31
CA ALA A 31 7.42 -19.05 -4.89
C ALA A 31 7.57 -17.54 -4.66
N ALA A 32 6.93 -16.71 -5.50
CA ALA A 32 6.93 -15.26 -5.33
C ALA A 32 6.30 -14.83 -3.99
N VAL A 33 5.17 -15.43 -3.61
CA VAL A 33 4.52 -15.16 -2.31
C VAL A 33 5.41 -15.62 -1.16
N ALA A 34 6.01 -16.81 -1.27
CA ALA A 34 6.90 -17.35 -0.24
C ALA A 34 8.15 -16.47 -0.03
N ALA A 35 8.70 -15.90 -1.11
CA ALA A 35 9.87 -15.01 -1.08
C ALA A 35 9.66 -13.72 -0.28
N VAL A 36 8.42 -13.30 -0.03
CA VAL A 36 8.11 -12.11 0.79
C VAL A 36 8.24 -12.39 2.29
N ARG A 37 8.10 -13.65 2.72
CA ARG A 37 8.05 -14.01 4.15
C ARG A 37 9.27 -13.52 4.96
N PRO A 38 10.52 -13.62 4.48
CA PRO A 38 11.67 -13.08 5.19
C PRO A 38 11.66 -11.55 5.35
N ALA A 39 10.93 -10.83 4.49
CA ALA A 39 10.89 -9.36 4.46
C ALA A 39 9.86 -8.76 5.45
N LEU A 40 9.02 -9.59 6.09
CA LEU A 40 7.96 -9.12 7.00
C LEU A 40 8.47 -8.18 8.12
N PRO A 41 9.61 -8.44 8.79
CA PRO A 41 10.13 -7.50 9.79
C PRO A 41 10.48 -6.12 9.21
N SER A 42 11.07 -6.07 8.01
CA SER A 42 11.40 -4.82 7.33
C SER A 42 10.14 -4.06 6.88
N ILE A 43 9.14 -4.78 6.37
CA ILE A 43 7.82 -4.21 6.02
C ILE A 43 7.17 -3.58 7.25
N ALA A 44 7.19 -4.29 8.39
CA ALA A 44 6.63 -3.79 9.63
C ALA A 44 7.36 -2.54 10.12
N ALA A 45 8.70 -2.55 10.14
CA ALA A 45 9.50 -1.39 10.54
C ALA A 45 9.23 -0.16 9.65
N ALA A 46 9.14 -0.36 8.33
CA ALA A 46 8.82 0.69 7.37
C ALA A 46 7.41 1.26 7.61
N ALA A 47 6.43 0.39 7.85
CA ALA A 47 5.05 0.80 8.12
C ALA A 47 4.92 1.63 9.42
N GLU A 48 5.56 1.18 10.50
CA GLU A 48 5.47 1.87 11.80
C GLU A 48 6.10 3.28 11.74
N GLU A 49 7.23 3.46 11.03
CA GLU A 49 7.78 4.81 10.80
C GLU A 49 6.88 5.65 9.89
N ALA A 50 6.30 5.04 8.84
CA ALA A 50 5.40 5.73 7.91
C ALA A 50 4.19 6.30 8.65
N VAL A 51 3.61 5.55 9.58
CA VAL A 51 2.47 5.98 10.40
C VAL A 51 2.76 7.27 11.16
N ILE A 52 3.97 7.43 11.71
CA ILE A 52 4.36 8.64 12.46
C ILE A 52 4.27 9.87 11.57
N ARG A 53 4.83 9.79 10.36
CA ARG A 53 4.89 10.90 9.41
C ARG A 53 3.52 11.19 8.79
N LEU A 54 2.78 10.14 8.47
CA LEU A 54 1.43 10.26 7.95
C LEU A 54 0.44 10.82 9.00
N ARG A 55 0.65 10.64 10.30
CA ARG A 55 -0.17 11.36 11.31
C ARG A 55 0.02 12.87 11.28
N ARG A 56 1.19 13.36 10.82
CA ARG A 56 1.49 14.79 10.68
C ARG A 56 0.98 15.41 9.38
N GLY A 57 0.29 14.62 8.55
CA GLY A 57 -0.34 15.09 7.31
C GLY A 57 0.45 14.82 6.04
N GLY A 58 1.61 14.15 6.10
CA GLY A 58 2.40 13.85 4.92
C GLY A 58 1.77 12.86 3.94
N ARG A 59 2.39 12.62 2.80
CA ARG A 59 1.78 11.91 1.66
C ARG A 59 2.47 10.58 1.41
N LEU A 60 1.76 9.67 0.73
CA LEU A 60 2.35 8.47 0.14
C LEU A 60 2.75 8.77 -1.30
N VAL A 61 4.03 8.60 -1.62
CA VAL A 61 4.60 8.87 -2.94
C VAL A 61 5.10 7.55 -3.53
N TYR A 62 4.44 7.05 -4.58
CA TYR A 62 4.84 5.82 -5.26
C TYR A 62 5.73 6.15 -6.46
N VAL A 63 6.89 5.49 -6.53
CA VAL A 63 7.89 5.75 -7.56
C VAL A 63 8.29 4.46 -8.26
N GLY A 64 8.28 4.45 -9.59
CA GLY A 64 8.76 3.32 -10.36
C GLY A 64 8.65 3.49 -11.87
N ALA A 65 9.12 2.48 -12.60
CA ALA A 65 8.99 2.38 -14.05
C ALA A 65 8.23 1.11 -14.44
N GLY A 66 7.67 1.10 -15.65
CA GLY A 66 7.04 -0.07 -16.24
C GLY A 66 6.07 -0.79 -15.29
N THR A 67 6.22 -2.11 -15.15
CA THR A 67 5.36 -2.92 -14.26
C THR A 67 5.44 -2.49 -12.81
N SER A 68 6.62 -2.19 -12.27
CA SER A 68 6.79 -1.78 -10.88
C SER A 68 6.06 -0.46 -10.57
N GLY A 69 6.15 0.52 -11.49
CA GLY A 69 5.38 1.76 -11.38
C GLY A 69 3.87 1.53 -11.40
N ARG A 70 3.38 0.69 -12.33
CA ARG A 70 1.94 0.37 -12.44
C ARG A 70 1.39 -0.33 -11.19
N ILE A 71 2.14 -1.26 -10.60
CA ILE A 71 1.73 -1.94 -9.37
C ILE A 71 1.71 -0.95 -8.20
N GLY A 72 2.68 -0.03 -8.13
CA GLY A 72 2.66 1.07 -7.16
C GLY A 72 1.42 1.95 -7.28
N VAL A 73 1.07 2.36 -8.50
CA VAL A 73 -0.18 3.11 -8.76
C VAL A 73 -1.42 2.32 -8.39
N GLN A 74 -1.45 1.02 -8.70
CA GLN A 74 -2.57 0.17 -8.33
C GLN A 74 -2.80 0.18 -6.81
N ASP A 75 -1.77 -0.03 -6.00
CA ASP A 75 -1.89 -0.02 -4.54
C ASP A 75 -2.41 1.33 -4.03
N GLY A 76 -1.82 2.44 -4.48
CA GLY A 76 -2.27 3.78 -4.08
C GLY A 76 -3.70 4.10 -4.49
N ALA A 77 -4.11 3.75 -5.72
CA ALA A 77 -5.45 4.03 -6.25
C ALA A 77 -6.56 3.26 -5.53
N GLU A 78 -6.22 2.15 -4.87
CA GLU A 78 -7.15 1.35 -4.06
C GLU A 78 -7.33 1.92 -2.65
N LEU A 79 -6.48 2.85 -2.16
CA LEU A 79 -6.57 3.42 -0.81
C LEU A 79 -7.78 4.36 -0.60
N PRO A 80 -8.12 5.29 -1.52
CA PRO A 80 -9.30 6.15 -1.36
C PRO A 80 -10.63 5.38 -1.24
N PRO A 81 -10.97 4.42 -2.13
CA PRO A 81 -12.24 3.70 -1.99
C PRO A 81 -12.26 2.73 -0.79
N THR A 82 -11.12 2.18 -0.40
CA THR A 82 -11.01 1.16 0.66
C THR A 82 -10.98 1.78 2.05
N PHE A 83 -10.14 2.80 2.24
CA PHE A 83 -9.84 3.39 3.54
C PHE A 83 -10.23 4.87 3.64
N ASN A 84 -10.85 5.47 2.62
CA ASN A 84 -11.10 6.92 2.53
C ASN A 84 -9.80 7.71 2.69
N TRP A 85 -8.69 7.18 2.15
CA TRP A 85 -7.44 7.92 2.10
C TRP A 85 -7.61 9.16 1.20
N PRO A 86 -7.18 10.36 1.61
CA PRO A 86 -7.35 11.55 0.80
C PRO A 86 -6.55 11.48 -0.51
N ASP A 87 -7.17 11.86 -1.62
CA ASP A 87 -6.55 11.82 -2.96
C ASP A 87 -5.36 12.78 -3.07
N ASP A 88 -5.41 13.93 -2.38
CA ASP A 88 -4.32 14.91 -2.27
C ASP A 88 -3.13 14.41 -1.43
N ARG A 89 -3.29 13.28 -0.73
CA ARG A 89 -2.23 12.59 0.02
C ARG A 89 -1.62 11.41 -0.73
N LEU A 90 -1.85 11.34 -2.04
CA LEU A 90 -1.24 10.37 -2.95
C LEU A 90 -0.49 11.10 -4.06
N VAL A 91 0.73 10.64 -4.32
CA VAL A 91 1.55 11.14 -5.43
C VAL A 91 2.09 9.94 -6.20
N TYR A 92 2.01 10.00 -7.52
CA TYR A 92 2.52 8.95 -8.41
C TYR A 92 3.61 9.52 -9.30
N LEU A 93 4.83 9.01 -9.16
CA LEU A 93 5.98 9.37 -9.99
C LEU A 93 6.36 8.15 -10.84
N ILE A 94 5.86 8.14 -12.07
CA ILE A 94 6.10 7.05 -13.02
C ILE A 94 7.07 7.55 -14.08
N ALA A 95 8.11 6.77 -14.36
CA ALA A 95 8.98 7.03 -15.49
C ALA A 95 8.16 7.12 -16.79
N GLY A 96 8.25 8.25 -17.50
CA GLY A 96 7.47 8.51 -18.73
C GLY A 96 6.09 9.13 -18.48
N GLY A 97 5.74 9.45 -17.23
CA GLY A 97 4.51 10.15 -16.86
C GLY A 97 3.25 9.29 -16.93
N GLU A 98 2.07 9.93 -16.86
CA GLU A 98 0.78 9.23 -16.83
C GLU A 98 0.53 8.34 -18.07
N GLY A 99 1.03 8.75 -19.24
CA GLY A 99 0.93 7.94 -20.46
C GLY A 99 1.58 6.55 -20.33
N ALA A 100 2.59 6.43 -19.46
CA ALA A 100 3.29 5.17 -19.19
C ALA A 100 2.41 4.12 -18.48
N LEU A 101 1.28 4.53 -17.90
CA LEU A 101 0.31 3.62 -17.30
C LEU A 101 -0.30 2.68 -18.35
N LEU A 102 -0.62 3.21 -19.53
CA LEU A 102 -1.29 2.48 -20.60
C LEU A 102 -0.34 1.93 -21.66
N ARG A 103 0.81 2.57 -21.86
CA ARG A 103 1.78 2.21 -22.90
C ARG A 103 3.19 2.17 -22.33
N ALA A 104 4.05 1.29 -22.84
CA ALA A 104 5.46 1.39 -22.49
C ALA A 104 6.06 2.65 -23.14
N VAL A 105 6.91 3.34 -22.39
CA VAL A 105 7.70 4.47 -22.89
C VAL A 105 9.15 4.03 -22.81
N GLU A 106 9.81 3.94 -23.96
CA GLU A 106 11.23 3.57 -24.05
C GLU A 106 12.12 4.63 -23.35
N ASP A 107 13.23 4.18 -22.77
CA ASP A 107 14.29 4.96 -22.12
C ASP A 107 13.90 5.85 -20.92
N ALA A 108 12.61 5.93 -20.56
CA ALA A 108 12.18 6.75 -19.45
C ALA A 108 12.74 6.29 -18.09
N GLU A 109 12.99 4.98 -17.95
CA GLU A 109 13.48 4.38 -16.71
C GLU A 109 14.95 4.70 -16.40
N ASP A 110 15.71 5.12 -17.41
CA ASP A 110 17.12 5.50 -17.31
C ASP A 110 17.32 6.98 -16.94
N SER A 111 16.24 7.76 -16.88
CA SER A 111 16.33 9.20 -16.62
C SER A 111 16.49 9.54 -15.13
N VAL A 112 17.73 9.76 -14.70
CA VAL A 112 18.08 10.30 -13.37
C VAL A 112 17.47 11.69 -13.15
N GLU A 113 17.49 12.53 -14.18
CA GLU A 113 16.96 13.90 -14.13
C GLU A 113 15.45 13.89 -13.87
N GLN A 114 14.68 13.08 -14.59
CA GLN A 114 13.23 12.99 -14.36
C GLN A 114 12.89 12.46 -12.97
N GLY A 115 13.62 11.46 -12.47
CA GLY A 115 13.40 10.93 -11.12
C GLY A 115 13.66 11.98 -10.04
N THR A 116 14.75 12.73 -10.18
CA THR A 116 15.11 13.83 -9.28
C THR A 116 14.07 14.96 -9.37
N ALA A 117 13.80 15.46 -10.58
CA ALA A 117 12.87 16.55 -10.82
C ALA A 117 11.46 16.22 -10.29
N GLY A 118 10.95 15.01 -10.52
CA GLY A 118 9.64 14.60 -10.04
C GLY A 118 9.47 14.72 -8.52
N ILE A 119 10.51 14.41 -7.74
CA ILE A 119 10.50 14.57 -6.28
C ILE A 119 10.54 16.05 -5.89
N ARG A 120 11.29 16.88 -6.62
CA ARG A 120 11.38 18.33 -6.37
C ARG A 120 10.07 19.02 -6.68
N ASP A 121 9.49 18.72 -7.84
CA ASP A 121 8.28 19.34 -8.37
C ASP A 121 7.05 18.94 -7.56
N ALA A 122 7.01 17.70 -7.06
CA ALA A 122 5.99 17.26 -6.11
C ALA A 122 6.14 17.90 -4.72
N GLY A 123 7.20 18.68 -4.47
CA GLY A 123 7.44 19.33 -3.19
C GLY A 123 7.64 18.33 -2.06
N VAL A 124 8.26 17.18 -2.33
CA VAL A 124 8.46 16.14 -1.31
C VAL A 124 9.27 16.69 -0.14
N GLY A 125 8.82 16.38 1.07
CA GLY A 125 9.40 16.88 2.31
C GLY A 125 9.43 15.85 3.46
N PRO A 126 9.79 16.30 4.68
CA PRO A 126 10.07 15.42 5.82
C PRO A 126 8.89 14.58 6.30
N ASP A 127 7.64 14.98 6.08
CA ASP A 127 6.49 14.17 6.50
C ASP A 127 6.06 13.17 5.40
N ASP A 128 6.63 13.23 4.20
CA ASP A 128 6.29 12.32 3.12
C ASP A 128 6.99 10.95 3.26
N VAL A 129 6.33 9.93 2.70
CA VAL A 129 6.81 8.56 2.62
C VAL A 129 6.95 8.18 1.14
N VAL A 130 8.18 8.00 0.67
CA VAL A 130 8.49 7.68 -0.72
C VAL A 130 8.79 6.20 -0.87
N ILE A 131 8.00 5.50 -1.68
CA ILE A 131 8.10 4.06 -1.93
C ILE A 131 8.59 3.85 -3.36
N GLY A 132 9.86 3.48 -3.50
CA GLY A 132 10.49 3.18 -4.78
C GLY A 132 10.49 1.68 -5.05
N VAL A 133 9.98 1.29 -6.22
CA VAL A 133 9.86 -0.12 -6.62
C VAL A 133 10.64 -0.37 -7.91
N ALA A 134 11.57 -1.31 -7.87
CA ALA A 134 12.29 -1.79 -9.06
C ALA A 134 12.71 -3.25 -8.88
N ALA A 135 12.20 -4.15 -9.74
CA ALA A 135 12.55 -5.57 -9.69
C ALA A 135 14.07 -5.78 -9.78
N SER A 136 14.70 -5.14 -10.76
CA SER A 136 16.15 -5.12 -10.97
C SER A 136 16.91 -4.49 -9.80
N GLY A 137 16.26 -3.58 -9.06
CA GLY A 137 16.84 -2.73 -8.03
C GLY A 137 17.94 -1.78 -8.52
N ARG A 138 18.07 -1.58 -9.84
CA ARG A 138 19.06 -0.70 -10.47
C ARG A 138 18.49 0.37 -11.39
N THR A 139 17.16 0.48 -11.49
CA THR A 139 16.48 1.47 -12.33
C THR A 139 16.89 2.90 -11.95
N PRO A 140 17.63 3.64 -12.81
CA PRO A 140 18.20 4.94 -12.46
C PRO A 140 17.17 5.97 -12.02
N PHE A 141 16.02 6.04 -12.70
CA PHE A 141 14.90 6.93 -12.35
C PHE A 141 14.47 6.73 -10.88
N THR A 142 14.19 5.47 -10.49
CA THR A 142 13.70 5.14 -9.14
C THR A 142 14.76 5.41 -8.08
N ILE A 143 16.03 5.10 -8.36
CA ILE A 143 17.14 5.34 -7.42
C ILE A 143 17.34 6.84 -7.20
N ALA A 144 17.37 7.63 -8.27
CA ALA A 144 17.56 9.08 -8.19
C ALA A 144 16.45 9.75 -7.37
N ALA A 145 15.19 9.32 -7.59
CA ALA A 145 14.06 9.79 -6.80
C ALA A 145 14.18 9.47 -5.30
N LEU A 146 14.58 8.25 -4.94
CA LEU A 146 14.80 7.89 -3.53
C LEU A 146 15.95 8.70 -2.91
N GLN A 147 17.05 8.90 -3.63
CA GLN A 147 18.18 9.68 -3.13
C GLN A 147 17.79 11.14 -2.88
N GLU A 148 17.08 11.77 -3.82
CA GLU A 148 16.58 13.14 -3.65
C GLU A 148 15.57 13.24 -2.50
N ALA A 149 14.65 12.28 -2.38
CA ALA A 149 13.68 12.24 -1.27
C ALA A 149 14.37 12.12 0.10
N LYS A 150 15.39 11.25 0.18
CA LYS A 150 16.21 11.08 1.38
C LYS A 150 16.96 12.36 1.74
N ALA A 151 17.55 13.04 0.75
CA ALA A 151 18.22 14.32 0.95
C ALA A 151 17.27 15.43 1.46
N ARG A 152 15.97 15.33 1.13
CA ARG A 152 14.89 16.21 1.60
C ARG A 152 14.31 15.80 2.97
N GLY A 153 14.82 14.74 3.57
CA GLY A 153 14.40 14.26 4.89
C GLY A 153 13.15 13.39 4.91
N ALA A 154 12.60 13.03 3.75
CA ALA A 154 11.48 12.11 3.64
C ALA A 154 11.88 10.68 4.09
N GLN A 155 10.92 9.87 4.50
CA GLN A 155 11.16 8.43 4.62
C GLN A 155 11.29 7.84 3.21
N THR A 156 12.23 6.94 3.03
CA THR A 156 12.44 6.27 1.75
C THR A 156 12.40 4.76 1.93
N ILE A 157 11.51 4.10 1.21
CA ILE A 157 11.32 2.65 1.21
C ILE A 157 11.72 2.14 -0.18
N GLY A 158 12.74 1.29 -0.25
CA GLY A 158 13.24 0.72 -1.51
C GLY A 158 12.90 -0.76 -1.60
N ILE A 159 12.14 -1.16 -2.62
CA ILE A 159 11.73 -2.55 -2.85
C ILE A 159 12.49 -3.13 -4.04
N SER A 160 13.18 -4.26 -3.83
CA SER A 160 13.87 -4.99 -4.89
C SER A 160 13.66 -6.50 -4.80
N ASN A 161 13.88 -7.17 -5.94
CA ASN A 161 13.88 -8.62 -6.04
C ASN A 161 15.27 -9.24 -6.18
N ASN A 162 16.33 -8.42 -6.13
CA ASN A 162 17.71 -8.88 -6.21
C ASN A 162 18.48 -8.51 -4.94
N PRO A 163 19.16 -9.47 -4.28
CA PRO A 163 20.05 -9.18 -3.16
C PRO A 163 21.18 -8.20 -3.57
N GLY A 164 21.55 -7.29 -2.68
CA GLY A 164 22.63 -6.32 -2.91
C GLY A 164 22.36 -5.30 -4.02
N ALA A 165 21.10 -5.11 -4.43
CA ALA A 165 20.77 -4.16 -5.47
C ALA A 165 20.88 -2.70 -4.99
N PRO A 166 21.36 -1.75 -5.82
CA PRO A 166 21.61 -0.36 -5.43
C PRO A 166 20.44 0.40 -4.78
N ILE A 167 19.20 0.05 -5.13
CA ILE A 167 18.01 0.65 -4.52
C ILE A 167 17.94 0.40 -3.00
N LEU A 168 18.46 -0.74 -2.52
CA LEU A 168 18.44 -1.11 -1.12
C LEU A 168 19.40 -0.21 -0.30
N ASP A 169 20.50 0.23 -0.89
CA ASP A 169 21.46 1.15 -0.26
C ASP A 169 21.04 2.63 -0.38
N SER A 170 20.14 2.93 -1.32
CA SER A 170 19.71 4.29 -1.65
C SER A 170 18.53 4.80 -0.81
N CYS A 171 18.01 4.00 0.12
CA CYS A 171 16.83 4.32 0.92
C CYS A 171 17.13 4.26 2.44
N SER A 172 16.12 4.51 3.29
CA SER A 172 16.20 4.32 4.74
C SER A 172 15.58 2.98 5.19
N HIS A 173 14.66 2.43 4.41
CA HIS A 173 13.98 1.16 4.67
C HIS A 173 14.08 0.22 3.46
N PRO A 174 15.13 -0.61 3.38
CA PRO A 174 15.26 -1.60 2.32
C PRO A 174 14.33 -2.79 2.55
N ILE A 175 13.64 -3.22 1.50
CA ILE A 175 12.77 -4.40 1.49
C ILE A 175 13.19 -5.29 0.30
N LEU A 176 13.79 -6.43 0.63
CA LEU A 176 14.21 -7.44 -0.35
C LEU A 176 13.19 -8.58 -0.40
N ALA A 177 12.64 -8.86 -1.57
CA ALA A 177 11.95 -10.12 -1.87
C ALA A 177 12.74 -10.90 -2.93
N ASP A 178 13.70 -11.71 -2.48
CA ASP A 178 14.54 -12.52 -3.37
C ASP A 178 13.72 -13.60 -4.06
N THR A 179 13.24 -13.31 -5.27
CA THR A 179 12.39 -14.21 -6.05
C THR A 179 13.19 -15.16 -6.93
N GLY A 180 14.51 -14.99 -7.05
CA GLY A 180 15.36 -15.73 -7.98
C GLY A 180 15.01 -15.53 -9.46
N GLU A 181 15.35 -16.53 -10.28
CA GLU A 181 15.21 -16.53 -11.74
C GLU A 181 13.75 -16.64 -12.20
N GLU A 182 13.33 -15.86 -13.17
CA GLU A 182 11.98 -15.96 -13.75
C GLU A 182 11.82 -17.22 -14.62
N VAL A 183 10.58 -17.71 -14.78
CA VAL A 183 10.31 -18.86 -15.68
C VAL A 183 10.63 -18.49 -17.13
N ILE A 184 10.29 -17.26 -17.52
CA ILE A 184 10.77 -16.62 -18.75
C ILE A 184 11.85 -15.63 -18.32
N ALA A 185 13.10 -15.87 -18.71
CA ALA A 185 14.24 -15.05 -18.31
C ALA A 185 13.98 -13.54 -18.56
N GLY A 186 14.20 -12.72 -17.55
CA GLY A 186 13.98 -11.26 -17.60
C GLY A 186 12.52 -10.81 -17.55
N SER A 187 11.53 -11.71 -17.60
CA SER A 187 10.11 -11.35 -17.53
C SER A 187 9.66 -11.08 -16.09
N THR A 188 10.24 -10.05 -15.47
CA THR A 188 10.02 -9.62 -14.07
C THR A 188 8.60 -9.14 -13.76
N ARG A 189 7.75 -8.99 -14.79
CA ARG A 189 6.30 -8.82 -14.60
C ARG A 189 5.61 -10.05 -13.96
N MET A 190 6.33 -11.16 -13.81
CA MET A 190 5.84 -12.42 -13.27
C MET A 190 6.12 -12.52 -11.77
N LYS A 191 7.14 -13.28 -11.33
CA LYS A 191 7.36 -13.51 -9.89
C LYS A 191 7.69 -12.22 -9.15
N ALA A 192 8.61 -11.42 -9.70
CA ALA A 192 9.01 -10.17 -9.07
C ALA A 192 7.82 -9.21 -8.91
N GLY A 193 7.01 -9.02 -9.97
CA GLY A 193 5.78 -8.23 -9.92
C GLY A 193 4.78 -8.73 -8.87
N THR A 194 4.55 -10.03 -8.80
CA THR A 194 3.65 -10.62 -7.77
C THR A 194 4.16 -10.37 -6.35
N ALA A 195 5.46 -10.55 -6.11
CA ALA A 195 6.06 -10.26 -4.80
C ALA A 195 5.93 -8.76 -4.44
N GLN A 196 6.15 -7.86 -5.41
CA GLN A 196 5.97 -6.41 -5.22
C GLN A 196 4.53 -6.06 -4.84
N LYS A 197 3.53 -6.64 -5.52
CA LYS A 197 2.11 -6.44 -5.18
C LYS A 197 1.82 -6.89 -3.75
N VAL A 198 2.31 -8.08 -3.37
CA VAL A 198 2.13 -8.60 -2.00
C VAL A 198 2.75 -7.65 -0.98
N ILE A 199 4.00 -7.21 -1.19
CA ILE A 199 4.68 -6.26 -0.30
C ILE A 199 3.88 -4.97 -0.15
N LEU A 200 3.46 -4.36 -1.26
CA LEU A 200 2.75 -3.09 -1.25
C LEU A 200 1.42 -3.21 -0.50
N ASN A 201 0.64 -4.27 -0.76
CA ASN A 201 -0.61 -4.51 -0.04
C ASN A 201 -0.40 -4.76 1.46
N LEU A 202 0.67 -5.48 1.85
CA LEU A 202 1.00 -5.68 3.27
C LEU A 202 1.39 -4.36 3.94
N LEU A 203 2.24 -3.58 3.29
CA LEU A 203 2.74 -2.28 3.78
C LEU A 203 1.59 -1.28 3.93
N SER A 204 0.85 -1.01 2.85
CA SER A 204 -0.21 -0.01 2.82
C SER A 204 -1.35 -0.38 3.75
N THR A 205 -1.76 -1.66 3.79
CA THR A 205 -2.81 -2.12 4.70
C THR A 205 -2.39 -2.00 6.16
N LEU A 206 -1.15 -2.38 6.52
CA LEU A 206 -0.67 -2.22 7.89
C LEU A 206 -0.64 -0.75 8.32
N VAL A 207 -0.18 0.15 7.45
CA VAL A 207 -0.25 1.60 7.68
C VAL A 207 -1.69 2.04 7.97
N MET A 208 -2.66 1.62 7.15
CA MET A 208 -4.07 2.00 7.35
C MET A 208 -4.68 1.42 8.63
N VAL A 209 -4.28 0.21 9.02
CA VAL A 209 -4.65 -0.39 10.32
C VAL A 209 -4.12 0.45 11.48
N ARG A 210 -2.84 0.86 11.42
CA ARG A 210 -2.19 1.67 12.47
C ARG A 210 -2.69 3.12 12.53
N LEU A 211 -3.22 3.63 11.41
CA LEU A 211 -3.93 4.91 11.35
C LEU A 211 -5.41 4.78 11.77
N GLY A 212 -5.81 3.66 12.37
CA GLY A 212 -7.15 3.49 12.93
C GLY A 212 -8.26 3.40 11.90
N ARG A 213 -7.96 3.07 10.63
CA ARG A 213 -8.96 2.97 9.56
C ARG A 213 -9.67 1.59 9.51
N VAL A 214 -9.21 0.66 10.34
CA VAL A 214 -9.74 -0.70 10.49
C VAL A 214 -10.03 -0.97 11.96
N TYR A 215 -11.17 -1.61 12.25
CA TYR A 215 -11.54 -2.04 13.60
C TYR A 215 -12.13 -3.45 13.55
N ARG A 216 -11.62 -4.39 14.37
CA ARG A 216 -12.03 -5.81 14.37
C ARG A 216 -12.07 -6.45 12.95
N GLY A 217 -11.16 -6.04 12.06
CA GLY A 217 -11.12 -6.51 10.67
C GLY A 217 -12.11 -5.82 9.72
N LEU A 218 -12.89 -4.85 10.19
CA LEU A 218 -13.86 -4.08 9.43
C LEU A 218 -13.27 -2.74 8.97
N MET A 219 -13.54 -2.37 7.72
CA MET A 219 -13.12 -1.09 7.11
C MET A 219 -13.99 0.06 7.60
N VAL A 220 -13.84 0.47 8.86
CA VAL A 220 -14.66 1.49 9.54
C VAL A 220 -14.45 2.91 9.04
N HIS A 221 -13.63 3.11 8.01
CA HIS A 221 -13.40 4.40 7.37
C HIS A 221 -13.70 4.36 5.87
N MET A 222 -14.48 3.41 5.39
CA MET A 222 -14.86 3.29 3.97
C MET A 222 -15.80 4.41 3.51
N ARG A 223 -15.65 4.91 2.27
CA ARG A 223 -16.61 5.86 1.65
C ARG A 223 -17.86 5.13 1.14
N ALA A 224 -19.03 5.42 1.70
CA ALA A 224 -20.30 4.83 1.27
C ALA A 224 -20.93 5.51 0.03
N THR A 225 -20.26 5.43 -1.13
CA THR A 225 -20.66 6.17 -2.36
C THR A 225 -21.85 5.56 -3.11
N ASN A 226 -22.22 4.30 -2.84
CA ASN A 226 -23.31 3.62 -3.52
C ASN A 226 -24.18 2.82 -2.53
N ALA A 227 -25.35 2.35 -2.99
CA ALA A 227 -26.31 1.64 -2.14
C ALA A 227 -25.72 0.40 -1.45
N LYS A 228 -24.87 -0.37 -2.15
CA LYS A 228 -24.17 -1.54 -1.59
C LYS A 228 -23.26 -1.14 -0.42
N LEU A 229 -22.50 -0.05 -0.56
CA LEU A 229 -21.59 0.41 0.48
C LEU A 229 -22.33 1.06 1.67
N ARG A 230 -23.47 1.73 1.42
CA ARG A 230 -24.36 2.20 2.49
C ARG A 230 -24.92 1.04 3.32
N ARG A 231 -25.49 0.02 2.66
CA ARG A 231 -25.98 -1.18 3.36
C ARG A 231 -24.86 -1.91 4.12
N ARG A 232 -23.65 -1.96 3.55
CA ARG A 232 -22.49 -2.52 4.25
C ARG A 232 -22.14 -1.72 5.51
N SER A 233 -22.25 -0.39 5.48
CA SER A 233 -21.99 0.47 6.64
C SER A 233 -22.98 0.20 7.77
N GLU A 234 -24.27 0.06 7.44
CA GLU A 234 -25.33 -0.32 8.41
C GLU A 234 -25.03 -1.66 9.09
N ILE A 235 -24.68 -2.68 8.29
CA ILE A 235 -24.32 -4.02 8.79
C ILE A 235 -23.08 -3.94 9.70
N MET A 236 -22.06 -3.18 9.31
CA MET A 236 -20.83 -3.05 10.10
C MET A 236 -21.08 -2.34 11.44
N VAL A 237 -21.91 -1.29 11.48
CA VAL A 237 -22.27 -0.63 12.74
C VAL A 237 -23.01 -1.61 13.66
N SER A 238 -24.01 -2.33 13.16
CA SER A 238 -24.70 -3.37 13.93
C SER A 238 -23.75 -4.47 14.43
N GLN A 239 -22.80 -4.92 13.61
CA GLN A 239 -21.77 -5.91 14.01
C GLN A 239 -20.83 -5.38 15.10
N ILE A 240 -20.52 -4.09 15.09
CA ILE A 240 -19.63 -3.46 16.07
C ILE A 240 -20.31 -3.31 17.42
N THR A 241 -21.59 -2.92 17.43
CA THR A 241 -22.30 -2.50 18.64
C THR A 241 -23.30 -3.53 19.17
N GLY A 242 -23.69 -4.50 18.36
CA GLY A 242 -24.77 -5.44 18.67
C GLY A 242 -26.18 -4.85 18.57
N CYS A 243 -26.35 -3.62 18.07
CA CYS A 243 -27.66 -2.98 17.94
C CYS A 243 -28.47 -3.54 16.75
N ASP A 244 -29.78 -3.26 16.74
CA ASP A 244 -30.64 -3.58 15.59
C ASP A 244 -30.40 -2.67 14.37
N ASP A 245 -30.94 -3.08 13.23
CA ASP A 245 -30.82 -2.36 11.95
C ASP A 245 -31.34 -0.91 12.05
N ALA A 246 -32.44 -0.69 12.77
CA ALA A 246 -33.06 0.63 12.91
C ALA A 246 -32.14 1.61 13.66
N THR A 247 -31.52 1.14 14.75
CA THR A 247 -30.56 1.90 15.56
C THR A 247 -29.29 2.20 14.75
N ALA A 248 -28.77 1.23 13.99
CA ALA A 248 -27.59 1.43 13.15
C ALA A 248 -27.85 2.49 12.05
N ILE A 249 -29.01 2.42 11.38
CA ILE A 249 -29.41 3.39 10.35
C ILE A 249 -29.52 4.79 10.94
N GLU A 250 -30.17 4.94 12.10
CA GLU A 250 -30.36 6.24 12.72
C GLU A 250 -29.03 6.83 13.22
N ALA A 251 -28.16 6.00 13.82
CA ALA A 251 -26.84 6.43 14.24
C ALA A 251 -25.97 6.89 13.05
N LEU A 252 -26.02 6.19 11.92
CA LEU A 252 -25.33 6.60 10.69
C LEU A 252 -25.85 7.93 10.14
N LYS A 253 -27.17 8.19 10.19
CA LYS A 253 -27.73 9.49 9.79
C LYS A 253 -27.20 10.61 10.69
N ARG A 254 -27.23 10.40 12.01
CA ARG A 254 -26.74 11.38 13.01
C ARG A 254 -25.23 11.62 12.87
N ALA A 255 -24.47 10.62 12.44
CA ALA A 255 -23.04 10.70 12.18
C ALA A 255 -22.68 11.17 10.76
N ASN A 256 -23.65 11.57 9.93
CA ASN A 256 -23.44 11.92 8.53
C ASN A 256 -22.66 10.85 7.73
N GLY A 257 -22.92 9.58 8.03
CA GLY A 257 -22.28 8.42 7.39
C GLY A 257 -20.94 8.00 7.98
N ASP A 258 -20.39 8.70 8.98
CA ASP A 258 -19.17 8.26 9.66
C ASP A 258 -19.47 7.04 10.54
N MET A 259 -18.91 5.88 10.20
CA MET A 259 -19.17 4.64 10.90
C MET A 259 -18.59 4.60 12.32
N LYS A 260 -17.47 5.30 12.57
CA LYS A 260 -16.84 5.30 13.90
C LYS A 260 -17.69 6.10 14.87
N LEU A 261 -18.12 7.29 14.45
CA LEU A 261 -19.02 8.14 15.21
C LEU A 261 -20.39 7.46 15.37
N ALA A 262 -20.93 6.88 14.29
CA ALA A 262 -22.17 6.11 14.36
C ALA A 262 -22.10 4.95 15.36
N SER A 263 -20.96 4.25 15.44
CA SER A 263 -20.79 3.15 16.40
C SER A 263 -20.89 3.65 17.85
N LEU A 264 -20.27 4.79 18.16
CA LEU A 264 -20.37 5.40 19.50
C LEU A 264 -21.80 5.90 19.80
N ILE A 265 -22.45 6.54 18.83
CA ILE A 265 -23.84 7.02 18.98
C ILE A 265 -24.82 5.85 19.18
N ALA A 266 -24.64 4.76 18.45
CA ALA A 266 -25.47 3.55 18.57
C ALA A 266 -25.32 2.86 19.93
N LEU A 267 -24.21 3.10 20.64
CA LEU A 267 -23.99 2.64 22.02
C LEU A 267 -24.60 3.59 23.07
N GLY A 268 -25.32 4.63 22.64
CA GLY A 268 -26.00 5.58 23.51
C GLY A 268 -25.16 6.80 23.93
N ILE A 269 -23.95 6.94 23.38
CA ILE A 269 -23.10 8.12 23.66
C ILE A 269 -23.67 9.34 22.93
N ASP A 270 -23.68 10.49 23.62
CA ASP A 270 -24.05 11.77 23.00
C ASP A 270 -23.11 12.11 21.81
N PRO A 271 -23.62 12.61 20.67
CA PRO A 271 -22.80 12.88 19.49
C PRO A 271 -21.60 13.81 19.75
N ALA A 272 -21.75 14.83 20.59
CA ALA A 272 -20.65 15.75 20.89
C ALA A 272 -19.57 15.07 21.75
N GLN A 273 -19.99 14.24 22.71
CA GLN A 273 -19.07 13.43 23.52
C GLN A 273 -18.36 12.38 22.68
N ALA A 274 -19.07 11.71 21.78
CA ALA A 274 -18.52 10.71 20.87
C ALA A 274 -17.50 11.32 19.90
N GLN A 275 -17.82 12.48 19.32
CA GLN A 275 -16.91 13.24 18.47
C GLN A 275 -15.64 13.63 19.22
N ALA A 276 -15.78 14.19 20.43
CA ALA A 276 -14.64 14.56 21.26
C ALA A 276 -13.78 13.35 21.68
N ALA A 277 -14.40 12.17 21.89
CA ALA A 277 -13.67 10.94 22.17
C ALA A 277 -12.84 10.47 20.97
N LEU A 278 -13.39 10.54 19.76
CA LEU A 278 -12.65 10.24 18.53
C LEU A 278 -11.48 11.21 18.33
N GLU A 279 -11.69 12.50 18.57
CA GLU A 279 -10.63 13.52 18.45
C GLU A 279 -9.47 13.26 19.43
N ARG A 280 -9.77 12.95 20.69
CA ARG A 280 -8.74 12.59 21.69
C ARG A 280 -7.99 11.30 21.37
N SER A 281 -8.53 10.46 20.50
CA SER A 281 -7.96 9.18 20.09
C SER A 281 -7.42 9.19 18.67
N ASP A 282 -7.17 10.36 18.07
CA ASP A 282 -6.70 10.50 16.69
C ASP A 282 -7.56 9.72 15.68
N GLY A 283 -8.87 9.64 15.94
CA GLY A 283 -9.83 8.88 15.15
C GLY A 283 -9.76 7.37 15.29
N ASN A 284 -9.01 6.81 16.25
CA ASN A 284 -8.96 5.38 16.52
C ASN A 284 -10.18 4.93 17.34
N LEU A 285 -11.08 4.16 16.70
CA LEU A 285 -12.32 3.69 17.34
C LEU A 285 -12.08 2.82 18.57
N ARG A 286 -11.02 2.00 18.59
CA ARG A 286 -10.71 1.14 19.75
C ARG A 286 -10.34 1.96 20.97
N GLU A 287 -9.52 2.99 20.78
CA GLU A 287 -9.11 3.90 21.84
C GLU A 287 -10.27 4.81 22.28
N ALA A 288 -11.11 5.26 21.33
CA ALA A 288 -12.30 6.04 21.66
C ALA A 288 -13.30 5.24 22.52
N LEU A 289 -13.53 3.96 22.20
CA LEU A 289 -14.37 3.07 23.01
C LEU A 289 -13.80 2.83 24.42
N ALA A 290 -12.47 2.74 24.55
CA ALA A 290 -11.82 2.54 25.85
C ALA A 290 -12.01 3.71 26.83
N GLN A 291 -12.47 4.86 26.36
CA GLN A 291 -12.83 6.01 27.22
C GLN A 291 -14.17 5.82 27.94
N PHE A 292 -14.97 4.80 27.58
CA PHE A 292 -16.30 4.51 28.12
C PHE A 292 -16.35 3.07 28.69
N PRO A 293 -15.66 2.79 29.83
CA PRO A 293 -15.49 1.44 30.36
C PRO A 293 -16.80 0.77 30.80
N GLU A 294 -17.86 1.54 31.03
CA GLU A 294 -19.22 1.06 31.31
C GLU A 294 -19.89 0.35 30.12
N LEU A 295 -19.38 0.52 28.90
CA LEU A 295 -19.90 -0.15 27.71
C LEU A 295 -19.32 -1.57 27.63
N SER A 296 -20.15 -2.59 27.87
CA SER A 296 -19.78 -4.00 27.67
C SER A 296 -19.82 -4.37 26.18
N ILE A 297 -18.67 -4.49 25.50
CA ILE A 297 -18.56 -4.78 24.04
C ILE A 297 -17.36 -5.69 23.69
#